data_AF-A0A1F9NC32-F1
#
_entry.id   AF-A0A1F9NC32-F1
#
_cell.length_a   1.000
_cell.length_b   1.000
_cell.length_c   1.000
_cell.angle_alpha   90.00
_cell.angle_beta   90.00
_cell.angle_gamma   90.00
#
_symmetry.space_group_name_H-M   'P 1'
#
loop_
_entity.id
_entity.type
_entity.pdbx_description
1 polymer ?
#
loop_
_entity_poly.entity_id
_entity_poly.type
_entity_poly.pdbx_seq_one_letter_code
_entity_poly.pdbx_strand_id
1 'polypeptide(L)'
;MSIWRTSVFVIAATIAMPARAGDIFRFVDNAGVVHFTDRIGDVPEPYHSMYAAELRRREENGMNSPSPSPSPLVQSVPVRAPSRPTGVDAEIARQKKWQNLVALWRQKLAAATAALEKADAELAQAGASPLTPVRAMAGQIEVRRSQILAEVDEARRMLVEDIPKRARKDNVPPKWLL
;
A
#
# COMPACT_ATOMS: atom_id res chain seq x y z
N MET A 1 -26.63 53.20 -50.01
CA MET A 1 -25.67 52.39 -50.79
C MET A 1 -24.95 51.46 -49.84
N SER A 2 -25.30 50.18 -49.81
CA SER A 2 -24.75 49.19 -48.89
C SER A 2 -23.59 48.45 -49.55
N ILE A 3 -22.41 48.49 -48.95
CA ILE A 3 -21.20 47.80 -49.41
C ILE A 3 -21.00 46.58 -48.50
N TRP A 4 -21.09 45.39 -49.08
CA TRP A 4 -20.77 44.12 -48.43
C TRP A 4 -19.25 43.95 -48.40
N ARG A 5 -18.64 43.66 -47.25
CA ARG A 5 -17.25 43.18 -47.16
C ARG A 5 -17.25 41.75 -46.66
N THR A 6 -16.93 40.85 -47.57
CA THR A 6 -16.72 39.42 -47.38
C THR A 6 -15.42 39.18 -46.59
N SER A 7 -15.54 38.52 -45.45
CA SER A 7 -14.40 37.99 -44.69
C SER A 7 -14.03 36.61 -45.24
N VAL A 8 -12.83 36.46 -45.77
CA VAL A 8 -12.25 35.18 -46.17
C VAL A 8 -11.55 34.56 -44.97
N PHE A 9 -12.06 33.45 -44.47
CA PHE A 9 -11.37 32.62 -43.46
C PHE A 9 -10.48 31.61 -44.18
N VAL A 10 -9.16 31.74 -44.02
CA VAL A 10 -8.18 30.74 -44.45
C VAL A 10 -8.08 29.68 -43.36
N ILE A 11 -8.57 28.47 -43.63
CA ILE A 11 -8.45 27.32 -42.74
C ILE A 11 -7.14 26.60 -43.09
N ALA A 12 -6.13 26.74 -42.24
CA ALA A 12 -4.91 25.95 -42.32
C ALA A 12 -5.22 24.52 -41.88
N ALA A 13 -5.36 23.62 -42.85
CA ALA A 13 -5.51 22.19 -42.60
C ALA A 13 -4.14 21.58 -42.27
N THR A 14 -3.86 21.37 -40.99
CA THR A 14 -2.72 20.57 -40.53
C THR A 14 -3.02 19.08 -40.74
N ILE A 15 -2.39 18.50 -41.75
CA ILE A 15 -2.43 17.05 -42.00
C ILE A 15 -1.53 16.37 -40.96
N ALA A 16 -2.13 15.79 -39.92
CA ALA A 16 -1.43 14.92 -38.98
C ALA A 16 -1.16 13.56 -39.66
N MET A 17 0.11 13.25 -39.91
CA MET A 17 0.50 11.91 -40.36
C MET A 17 0.31 10.89 -39.22
N PRO A 18 -0.34 9.74 -39.46
CA PRO A 18 -0.45 8.69 -38.46
C PRO A 18 0.92 8.01 -38.29
N ALA A 19 1.56 8.25 -37.14
CA ALA A 19 2.70 7.45 -36.71
C ALA A 19 2.23 6.00 -36.53
N ARG A 20 2.73 5.09 -37.37
CA ARG A 20 2.53 3.65 -37.17
C ARG A 20 3.32 3.25 -35.94
N ALA A 21 2.64 3.08 -34.82
CA ALA A 21 3.19 2.50 -33.62
C ALA A 21 3.50 1.02 -33.89
N GLY A 22 4.76 0.72 -34.22
CA GLY A 22 5.25 -0.65 -34.23
C GLY A 22 5.25 -1.22 -32.81
N ASP A 23 4.89 -2.49 -32.66
CA ASP A 23 4.93 -3.16 -31.37
C ASP A 23 6.40 -3.36 -30.96
N ILE A 24 6.78 -2.72 -29.84
CA ILE A 24 8.12 -2.86 -29.26
C ILE A 24 8.05 -3.96 -28.20
N PHE A 25 8.73 -5.07 -28.47
CA PHE A 25 8.85 -6.20 -27.56
C PHE A 25 9.97 -5.93 -26.56
N ARG A 26 9.70 -6.19 -25.27
CA ARG A 26 10.63 -5.95 -24.18
C ARG A 26 10.83 -7.22 -23.35
N PHE A 27 11.98 -7.87 -23.47
CA PHE A 27 12.28 -9.05 -22.68
C PHE A 27 13.53 -8.85 -21.82
N VAL A 28 13.70 -9.70 -20.82
CA VAL A 28 14.85 -9.67 -19.91
C VAL A 28 15.62 -10.97 -20.13
N ASP A 29 16.91 -10.89 -20.43
CA ASP A 29 17.74 -12.08 -20.60
C ASP A 29 18.09 -12.73 -19.24
N ASN A 30 18.75 -13.90 -19.28
CA ASN A 30 19.16 -14.64 -18.08
C ASN A 30 20.20 -13.88 -17.23
N ALA A 31 20.88 -12.88 -17.81
CA ALA A 31 21.79 -11.99 -17.10
C ALA A 31 21.06 -10.78 -16.47
N GLY A 32 19.75 -10.65 -16.68
CA GLY A 32 18.93 -9.57 -16.16
C GLY A 32 18.97 -8.29 -17.02
N VAL A 33 19.53 -8.36 -18.23
CA VAL A 33 19.60 -7.22 -19.15
C VAL A 33 18.27 -7.08 -19.89
N VAL A 34 17.73 -5.86 -19.90
CA VAL A 34 16.49 -5.54 -20.61
C VAL A 34 16.82 -5.25 -22.06
N HIS A 35 16.24 -6.03 -22.97
CA HIS A 35 16.36 -5.85 -24.41
C HIS A 35 15.05 -5.34 -24.98
N PHE A 36 15.16 -4.48 -25.98
CA PHE A 36 14.03 -3.97 -26.76
C PHE A 36 14.24 -4.37 -28.21
N THR A 37 13.24 -5.00 -28.82
CA THR A 37 13.27 -5.33 -30.24
C THR A 37 11.93 -4.99 -30.87
N ASP A 38 11.96 -4.54 -32.12
CA ASP A 38 10.80 -4.34 -32.98
C ASP A 38 10.42 -5.63 -33.75
N ARG A 39 11.22 -6.70 -33.61
CA ARG A 39 11.04 -7.97 -34.32
C ARG A 39 10.89 -9.12 -33.32
N ILE A 40 9.74 -9.78 -33.38
CA ILE A 40 9.45 -10.93 -32.50
C ILE A 40 10.43 -12.10 -32.69
N GLY A 41 11.04 -12.24 -33.87
CA GLY A 41 12.03 -13.29 -34.14
C GLY A 41 13.36 -13.15 -33.37
N ASP A 42 13.64 -11.96 -32.84
CA ASP A 42 14.84 -11.70 -32.03
C ASP A 42 14.59 -11.92 -30.52
N VAL A 43 13.36 -12.29 -30.16
CA VAL A 43 12.99 -12.67 -28.80
C VAL A 43 13.34 -14.14 -28.59
N PRO A 44 13.92 -14.54 -27.44
CA PRO A 44 14.16 -15.96 -27.16
C PRO A 44 12.83 -16.74 -27.00
N GLU A 45 12.77 -17.97 -27.54
CA GLU A 45 11.59 -18.87 -27.50
C GLU A 45 10.81 -18.92 -26.17
N PRO A 46 11.43 -18.98 -24.97
CA PRO A 46 10.66 -19.05 -23.71
C PRO A 46 9.72 -17.85 -23.52
N TYR A 47 9.99 -16.71 -24.15
CA TYR A 47 9.18 -15.50 -24.06
C TYR A 47 8.12 -15.39 -25.17
N HIS A 48 8.20 -16.19 -26.24
CA HIS A 48 7.23 -16.16 -27.35
C HIS A 48 5.81 -16.51 -26.86
N SER A 49 5.71 -17.47 -25.95
CA SER A 49 4.42 -17.91 -25.38
C SER A 49 3.73 -16.80 -24.58
N MET A 50 4.50 -15.97 -23.87
CA MET A 50 3.98 -14.82 -23.12
C MET A 50 3.46 -13.74 -24.06
N TYR A 51 4.18 -13.44 -25.14
CA TYR A 51 3.74 -12.46 -26.14
C TYR A 51 2.54 -12.93 -26.94
N ALA A 52 2.47 -14.22 -27.29
CA ALA A 52 1.29 -14.78 -27.94
C ALA A 52 0.04 -14.66 -27.07
N ALA A 53 0.16 -14.82 -25.75
CA ALA A 53 -0.93 -14.62 -24.80
C ALA A 53 -1.34 -13.13 -24.68
N GLU A 54 -0.36 -12.22 -24.65
CA GLU A 54 -0.60 -10.78 -24.58
C GLU A 54 -1.27 -10.23 -25.86
N LEU A 55 -0.82 -10.72 -27.03
CA LEU A 55 -1.39 -10.35 -28.33
C LEU A 55 -2.86 -10.79 -28.44
N ARG A 56 -3.15 -12.02 -28.00
CA ARG A 56 -4.53 -12.56 -27.96
C ARG A 56 -5.42 -11.76 -27.03
N ARG A 57 -4.88 -11.30 -25.88
CA ARG A 57 -5.60 -10.47 -24.92
C ARG A 57 -5.87 -9.05 -25.43
N ARG A 58 -5.02 -8.55 -26.33
CA ARG A 58 -5.15 -7.25 -26.99
C ARG A 58 -6.12 -7.29 -28.17
N GLU A 59 -6.18 -8.40 -28.90
CA GLU A 59 -7.20 -8.65 -29.93
C GLU A 59 -8.60 -8.82 -29.33
N GLU A 60 -8.72 -9.42 -28.14
CA GLU A 60 -10.01 -9.62 -27.46
C GLU A 60 -10.58 -8.33 -26.83
N ASN A 61 -9.74 -7.34 -26.51
CA ASN A 61 -10.14 -6.09 -25.82
C ASN A 61 -10.03 -4.85 -26.73
N GLY A 62 -10.62 -4.90 -27.93
CA GLY A 62 -10.60 -3.80 -28.90
C GLY A 62 -10.59 -2.39 -28.30
N MET A 63 -9.57 -1.61 -28.70
CA MET A 63 -9.32 -0.17 -28.49
C MET A 63 -8.49 0.31 -27.27
N ASN A 64 -7.44 1.05 -27.66
CA ASN A 64 -6.86 2.28 -27.08
C ASN A 64 -5.67 2.20 -26.10
N SER A 65 -4.53 2.69 -26.62
CA SER A 65 -3.31 3.12 -25.93
C SER A 65 -3.57 4.04 -24.72
N PRO A 66 -2.58 4.15 -23.83
CA PRO A 66 -1.79 5.39 -23.86
C PRO A 66 -0.27 5.19 -23.74
N SER A 67 0.46 6.18 -24.23
CA SER A 67 1.90 6.44 -24.21
C SER A 67 2.08 7.93 -23.81
N PRO A 68 3.26 8.50 -23.49
CA PRO A 68 4.37 8.09 -22.60
C PRO A 68 4.80 9.23 -21.63
N SER A 69 5.96 9.06 -20.94
CA SER A 69 6.93 10.10 -20.46
C SER A 69 7.01 10.38 -18.93
N PRO A 70 8.13 10.89 -18.35
CA PRO A 70 9.54 10.46 -18.45
C PRO A 70 10.29 10.35 -17.08
N SER A 71 11.37 9.55 -17.05
CA SER A 71 12.45 9.40 -16.02
C SER A 71 13.18 10.73 -15.69
N PRO A 72 14.03 10.91 -14.60
CA PRO A 72 15.10 9.99 -14.17
C PRO A 72 15.65 10.02 -12.71
N LEU A 73 16.56 9.07 -12.40
CA LEU A 73 17.61 9.07 -11.33
C LEU A 73 17.09 8.93 -9.86
N VAL A 74 17.53 8.01 -9.00
CA VAL A 74 18.86 7.43 -8.74
C VAL A 74 18.73 6.02 -8.10
N GLN A 75 19.62 5.14 -8.54
CA GLN A 75 20.09 3.86 -7.97
C GLN A 75 19.60 3.44 -6.56
N SER A 76 19.16 2.18 -6.43
CA SER A 76 19.99 1.12 -5.80
C SER A 76 19.25 -0.23 -5.61
N VAL A 77 20.00 -1.32 -5.85
CA VAL A 77 19.82 -2.73 -5.39
C VAL A 77 18.71 -3.59 -6.08
N PRO A 78 18.96 -4.89 -6.40
CA PRO A 78 18.23 -5.63 -7.43
C PRO A 78 16.91 -6.20 -6.89
N VAL A 79 15.79 -5.80 -7.49
CA VAL A 79 14.44 -6.25 -7.08
C VAL A 79 14.05 -7.49 -7.87
N ARG A 80 14.28 -8.63 -7.24
CA ARG A 80 13.74 -9.96 -7.55
C ARG A 80 12.23 -9.85 -7.81
N ALA A 81 11.77 -10.17 -9.03
CA ALA A 81 10.34 -10.15 -9.36
C ALA A 81 9.57 -11.15 -8.47
N PRO A 82 8.43 -10.77 -7.89
CA PRO A 82 7.70 -11.61 -6.94
C PRO A 82 7.04 -12.78 -7.67
N SER A 83 7.52 -13.98 -7.39
CA SER A 83 6.82 -15.24 -7.66
C SER A 83 5.39 -15.14 -7.14
N ARG A 84 4.40 -15.38 -8.02
CA ARG A 84 2.99 -15.49 -7.61
C ARG A 84 2.91 -16.47 -6.44
N PRO A 85 2.37 -16.07 -5.27
CA PRO A 85 2.30 -16.97 -4.14
C PRO A 85 1.48 -18.19 -4.55
N THR A 86 2.07 -19.37 -4.41
CA THR A 86 1.28 -20.61 -4.43
C THR A 86 0.22 -20.54 -3.32
N GLY A 87 -0.87 -21.32 -3.40
CA GLY A 87 -1.93 -21.27 -2.38
C GLY A 87 -1.42 -21.38 -0.94
N VAL A 88 -0.30 -22.08 -0.74
CA VAL A 88 0.43 -22.20 0.54
C VAL A 88 1.10 -20.89 0.96
N ASP A 89 1.75 -20.17 0.04
CA ASP A 89 2.39 -18.88 0.33
C ASP A 89 1.35 -17.81 0.71
N ALA A 90 0.17 -17.85 0.08
CA ALA A 90 -0.94 -16.95 0.40
C ALA A 90 -1.52 -17.22 1.80
N GLU A 91 -1.66 -18.50 2.17
CA GLU A 91 -2.11 -18.92 3.51
C GLU A 91 -1.12 -18.49 4.60
N ILE A 92 0.18 -18.71 4.39
CA ILE A 92 1.24 -18.28 5.32
C ILE A 92 1.26 -16.76 5.48
N ALA A 93 1.14 -16.01 4.38
CA ALA A 93 1.08 -14.55 4.44
C ALA A 93 -0.15 -14.07 5.22
N ARG A 94 -1.29 -14.73 5.03
CA ARG A 94 -2.53 -14.44 5.76
C ARG A 94 -2.39 -14.75 7.25
N GLN A 95 -1.80 -15.88 7.61
CA GLN A 95 -1.51 -16.23 9.00
C GLN A 95 -0.62 -15.18 9.67
N LYS A 96 0.50 -14.81 9.03
CA LYS A 96 1.41 -13.78 9.54
C LYS A 96 0.71 -12.45 9.75
N LYS A 97 -0.19 -12.06 8.84
CA LYS A 97 -0.98 -10.82 8.98
C LYS A 97 -1.79 -10.81 10.28
N TRP A 98 -2.47 -11.92 10.61
CA TRP A 98 -3.26 -12.03 11.84
C TRP A 98 -2.40 -12.09 13.09
N GLN A 99 -1.31 -12.85 13.05
CA GLN A 99 -0.35 -12.91 14.15
C GLN A 99 0.27 -11.54 14.44
N ASN A 100 0.67 -10.80 13.41
CA ASN A 100 1.20 -9.45 13.55
C ASN A 100 0.15 -8.49 14.12
N LEU A 101 -1.11 -8.62 13.71
CA LEU A 101 -2.20 -7.82 14.27
C LEU A 101 -2.38 -8.09 15.77
N VAL A 102 -2.43 -9.36 16.18
CA VAL A 102 -2.53 -9.73 17.61
C VAL A 102 -1.31 -9.23 18.39
N ALA A 103 -0.11 -9.43 17.86
CA ALA A 103 1.14 -8.98 18.48
C ALA A 103 1.15 -7.45 18.68
N LEU A 104 0.72 -6.69 17.68
CA LEU A 104 0.60 -5.24 17.76
C LEU A 104 -0.33 -4.80 18.90
N TRP A 105 -1.51 -5.41 19.02
CA TRP A 105 -2.46 -5.05 20.07
C TRP A 105 -2.02 -5.51 21.46
N ARG A 106 -1.33 -6.65 21.57
CA ARG A 106 -0.68 -7.07 22.82
C ARG A 106 0.42 -6.09 23.23
N GLN A 107 1.24 -5.63 22.29
CA GLN A 107 2.26 -4.62 22.55
C GLN A 107 1.63 -3.30 23.01
N LYS A 108 0.55 -2.85 22.34
CA LYS A 108 -0.20 -1.66 22.77
C LYS A 108 -0.75 -1.81 24.18
N LEU A 109 -1.34 -2.96 24.49
CA LEU A 109 -1.85 -3.24 25.84
C LEU A 109 -0.74 -3.15 26.88
N ALA A 110 0.40 -3.80 26.64
CA ALA A 110 1.55 -3.78 27.55
C ALA A 110 2.13 -2.36 27.73
N ALA A 111 2.23 -1.59 26.66
CA ALA A 111 2.69 -0.21 26.71
C ALA A 111 1.73 0.70 27.49
N ALA A 112 0.41 0.56 27.26
CA ALA A 112 -0.62 1.32 27.95
C ALA A 112 -0.67 0.95 29.45
N THR A 113 -0.53 -0.33 29.81
CA THR A 113 -0.47 -0.74 31.22
C THR A 113 0.78 -0.19 31.92
N ALA A 114 1.94 -0.21 31.27
CA ALA A 114 3.16 0.37 31.84
C ALA A 114 3.05 1.91 31.99
N ALA A 115 2.41 2.58 31.03
CA ALA A 115 2.13 4.01 31.13
C ALA A 115 1.15 4.33 32.28
N LEU A 116 0.17 3.46 32.52
CA LEU A 116 -0.78 3.60 33.62
C LEU A 116 -0.07 3.50 34.97
N GLU A 117 0.77 2.47 35.15
CA GLU A 117 1.56 2.29 36.38
C GLU A 117 2.46 3.50 36.65
N LYS A 118 3.06 4.08 35.60
CA LYS A 118 3.85 5.30 35.71
C LYS A 118 3.00 6.50 36.14
N ALA A 119 1.81 6.68 35.53
CA ALA A 119 0.90 7.77 35.90
C ALA A 119 0.40 7.62 37.34
N ASP A 120 0.13 6.39 37.79
CA ASP A 120 -0.26 6.09 39.17
C ASP A 120 0.87 6.43 40.16
N ALA A 121 2.12 6.11 39.82
CA ALA A 121 3.29 6.46 40.63
C ALA A 121 3.50 7.99 40.71
N GLU A 122 3.34 8.70 39.59
CA GLU A 122 3.42 10.17 39.55
C GLU A 122 2.32 10.82 40.41
N LEU A 123 1.09 10.28 40.36
CA LEU A 123 -0.04 10.76 41.17
C LEU A 123 0.20 10.51 42.66
N ALA A 124 0.72 9.34 43.03
CA ALA A 124 1.08 9.02 44.41
C ALA A 124 2.17 9.97 44.96
N GLN A 125 3.18 10.29 44.15
CA GLN A 125 4.22 11.26 44.51
C GLN A 125 3.65 12.68 44.64
N ALA A 126 2.77 13.08 43.73
CA ALA A 126 2.11 14.38 43.78
C ALA A 126 1.22 14.54 45.02
N GLY A 127 0.50 13.48 45.41
CA GLY A 127 -0.34 13.46 46.61
C GLY A 127 0.44 13.52 47.93
N ALA A 128 1.71 13.09 47.93
CA ALA A 128 2.57 13.17 49.10
C ALA A 128 3.18 14.56 49.33
N SER A 129 3.12 15.48 48.35
CA SER A 129 3.72 16.80 48.45
C SER A 129 2.71 17.86 48.97
N PRO A 130 3.01 18.61 50.04
CA PRO A 130 2.09 19.60 50.61
C PRO A 130 2.03 20.93 49.84
N LEU A 131 2.73 21.08 48.71
CA LEU A 131 2.85 22.35 47.98
C LEU A 131 1.71 22.56 46.95
N THR A 132 1.10 23.74 46.96
CA THR A 132 0.00 24.14 46.05
C THR A 132 0.26 24.00 44.54
N PRO A 133 1.45 24.28 43.96
CA PRO A 133 1.67 24.06 42.53
C PRO A 133 1.60 22.58 42.11
N VAL A 134 1.86 21.65 43.04
CA VAL A 134 1.79 20.21 42.78
C VAL A 134 0.35 19.74 42.57
N ARG A 135 -0.62 20.44 43.19
CA ARG A 135 -2.05 20.13 43.05
C ARG A 135 -2.60 20.41 41.65
N ALA A 136 -2.11 21.46 40.99
CA ALA A 136 -2.47 21.77 39.60
C ALA A 136 -1.89 20.72 38.62
N MET A 137 -0.71 20.18 38.92
CA MET A 137 -0.12 19.07 38.15
C MET A 137 -0.87 17.76 38.36
N ALA A 138 -1.38 17.49 39.57
CA ALA A 138 -2.18 16.29 39.85
C ALA A 138 -3.42 16.19 38.94
N GLY A 139 -4.12 17.29 38.70
CA GLY A 139 -5.26 17.32 37.76
C GLY A 139 -4.86 16.95 36.32
N GLN A 140 -3.69 17.38 35.85
CA GLN A 140 -3.19 16.98 34.53
C GLN A 140 -2.81 15.49 34.48
N ILE A 141 -2.22 14.97 35.56
CA ILE A 141 -1.88 13.55 35.69
C ILE A 141 -3.15 12.69 35.70
N GLU A 142 -4.21 13.11 36.40
CA GLU A 142 -5.52 12.44 36.39
C GLU A 142 -6.16 12.40 35.00
N VAL A 143 -6.14 13.52 34.28
CA VAL A 143 -6.64 13.57 32.89
C VAL A 143 -5.85 12.61 32.02
N ARG A 144 -4.52 12.63 32.09
CA ARG A 144 -3.66 11.68 31.35
C ARG A 144 -3.95 10.23 31.73
N ARG A 145 -4.11 9.95 33.02
CA ARG A 145 -4.43 8.61 33.55
C ARG A 145 -5.74 8.07 32.97
N SER A 146 -6.79 8.90 32.93
CA SER A 146 -8.09 8.51 32.34
C SER A 146 -7.98 8.21 30.84
N GLN A 147 -7.16 8.95 30.10
CA GLN A 147 -6.88 8.66 28.70
C GLN A 147 -6.16 7.31 28.54
N ILE A 148 -5.13 7.04 29.36
CA ILE A 148 -4.40 5.78 29.33
C ILE A 148 -5.32 4.60 29.70
N LEU A 149 -6.23 4.77 30.66
CA LEU A 149 -7.23 3.76 30.99
C LEU A 149 -8.13 3.43 29.79
N ALA A 150 -8.57 4.45 29.05
CA ALA A 150 -9.35 4.24 27.84
C ALA A 150 -8.56 3.45 26.77
N GLU A 151 -7.25 3.72 26.63
CA GLU A 151 -6.38 2.95 25.72
C GLU A 151 -6.21 1.49 26.16
N VAL A 152 -6.09 1.23 27.47
CA VAL A 152 -6.03 -0.13 28.02
C VAL A 152 -7.32 -0.88 27.71
N ASP A 153 -8.47 -0.25 27.94
CA ASP A 153 -9.78 -0.85 27.70
C ASP A 153 -10.01 -1.09 26.20
N GLU A 154 -9.61 -0.15 25.34
CA GLU A 154 -9.66 -0.32 23.89
C GLU A 154 -8.80 -1.52 23.45
N ALA A 155 -7.55 -1.60 23.89
CA ALA A 155 -6.65 -2.68 23.51
C ALA A 155 -7.17 -4.05 24.00
N ARG A 156 -7.74 -4.11 25.21
CA ARG A 156 -8.41 -5.30 25.75
C ARG A 156 -9.61 -5.71 24.90
N ARG A 157 -10.50 -4.75 24.59
CA ARG A 157 -11.67 -4.98 23.75
C ARG A 157 -11.27 -5.50 22.37
N MET A 158 -10.22 -4.93 21.78
CA MET A 158 -9.71 -5.39 20.49
C MET A 158 -9.23 -6.84 20.53
N LEU A 159 -8.49 -7.23 21.58
CA LEU A 159 -7.97 -8.60 21.72
C LEU A 159 -9.04 -9.64 22.07
N VAL A 160 -10.02 -9.28 22.92
CA VAL A 160 -11.02 -10.22 23.45
C VAL A 160 -12.25 -10.31 22.56
N GLU A 161 -12.70 -9.20 21.98
CA GLU A 161 -13.96 -9.13 21.23
C GLU A 161 -13.73 -8.97 19.72
N ASP A 162 -13.08 -7.89 19.31
CA ASP A 162 -13.11 -7.47 17.91
C ASP A 162 -12.23 -8.34 17.00
N ILE A 163 -10.99 -8.66 17.42
CA ILE A 163 -10.10 -9.53 16.63
C ILE A 163 -10.71 -10.92 16.48
N PRO A 164 -11.16 -11.62 17.54
CA PRO A 164 -11.82 -12.91 17.39
C PRO A 164 -13.08 -12.84 16.52
N LYS A 165 -13.89 -11.78 16.65
CA LYS A 165 -15.08 -11.58 15.82
C LYS A 165 -14.75 -11.40 14.34
N ARG A 166 -13.75 -10.57 14.02
CA ARG A 166 -13.27 -10.38 12.63
C ARG A 166 -12.63 -11.65 12.07
N ALA A 167 -11.86 -12.36 12.88
CA ALA A 167 -11.24 -13.63 12.51
C ALA A 167 -12.30 -14.68 12.15
N ARG A 168 -13.38 -14.81 12.92
CA ARG A 168 -14.51 -15.70 12.60
C ARG A 168 -15.20 -15.30 11.29
N LYS A 169 -15.46 -14.01 11.08
CA LYS A 169 -16.06 -13.49 9.83
C LYS A 169 -15.23 -13.86 8.60
N ASP A 170 -13.91 -13.85 8.76
CA ASP A 170 -12.98 -14.17 7.69
C ASP A 170 -12.68 -15.68 7.60
N ASN A 171 -13.26 -16.56 8.42
CA ASN A 171 -12.91 -18.01 8.48
C ASN A 171 -11.42 -18.24 8.80
N VAL A 172 -10.90 -17.50 9.77
CA VAL A 172 -9.52 -17.63 10.26
C VAL A 172 -9.47 -18.66 11.38
N PRO A 173 -8.56 -19.65 11.34
CA PRO A 173 -8.42 -20.62 12.41
C PRO A 173 -8.07 -19.97 13.76
N PRO A 174 -8.73 -20.33 14.88
CA PRO A 174 -8.45 -19.76 16.21
C PRO A 174 -6.99 -19.93 16.64
N LYS A 175 -6.35 -21.03 16.23
CA LYS A 175 -4.94 -21.34 16.52
C LYS A 175 -3.97 -20.26 15.99
N TRP A 176 -4.37 -19.46 14.99
CA TRP A 176 -3.54 -18.39 14.45
C TRP A 176 -3.53 -17.12 15.31
N LEU A 177 -4.44 -17.01 16.28
CA LEU A 177 -4.56 -15.84 17.17
C LEU A 177 -3.83 -16.01 18.51
N LEU A 178 -3.20 -17.17 18.71
CA LEU A 178 -2.46 -17.50 19.93
C LEU A 178 -1.10 -16.80 19.97
#